data_AF-A0A933NFR9-F1
#
_entry.id   AF-A0A933NFR9-F1
#
_cell.length_a   1.000
_cell.length_b   1.000
_cell.length_c   1.000
_cell.angle_alpha   90.00
_cell.angle_beta   90.00
_cell.angle_gamma   90.00
#
_symmetry.space_group_name_H-M   'P 1'
#
loop_
_entity.id
_entity.type
_entity.pdbx_description
1 polymer ?
#
loop_
_entity_poly.entity_id
_entity_poly.type
_entity_poly.pdbx_seq_one_letter_code
_entity_poly.pdbx_strand_id
1 'polypeptide(L)'
;MLEALRRPLYVVALILWIQLLETTARLQRAELPSNLPTEILAIDQLAWSVRRAIANILWVRVDEYLHASDVFSVKGKKDDHGGHSGERVFGVSAKLSAQEVYPTARLVTILDPGFVSAGIVLGTIFLQHPKKREEASKLLMGLIRANVNHPRLYALYATLGVARWHQRDFRGAVPFLKRAHELYPRVLDPKALELAGEAPLDSWDNFANREVLTALVSCSVELGDYEAAFEYWKKCEGFNPKRHVVQVLIRYRQQKMAGAVNPAELRELLRKLDAQEQDEVRSFKRENVRATSELDPFKGGQDGKLAAKAQPTEFLSLGLPLRQALKMLVILGIIGGILIMNRRRRWLSR
;
A
#
# COMPACT_ATOMS: atom_id res chain seq x y z
N MET A 1 7.99 0.52 44.12
CA MET A 1 8.97 -0.51 43.68
C MET A 1 8.34 -1.62 42.82
N LEU A 2 7.20 -2.22 43.21
CA LEU A 2 6.48 -3.25 42.43
C LEU A 2 5.94 -2.77 41.05
N GLU A 3 5.52 -1.51 40.92
CA GLU A 3 5.07 -0.97 39.62
C GLU A 3 6.22 -0.76 38.61
N ALA A 4 7.43 -0.48 39.09
CA ALA A 4 8.61 -0.33 38.26
C ALA A 4 9.03 -1.68 37.62
N LEU A 5 8.78 -2.80 38.31
CA LEU A 5 9.02 -4.15 37.81
C LEU A 5 7.91 -4.67 36.87
N ARG A 6 6.70 -4.10 36.93
CA ARG A 6 5.57 -4.56 36.11
C ARG A 6 5.80 -4.31 34.62
N ARG A 7 6.28 -3.12 34.25
CA ARG A 7 6.52 -2.75 32.84
C ARG A 7 7.52 -3.68 32.14
N PRO A 8 8.72 -3.97 32.67
CA PRO A 8 9.65 -4.89 32.03
C PRO A 8 9.12 -6.33 31.99
N LEU A 9 8.36 -6.78 32.99
CA LEU A 9 7.69 -8.09 32.97
C LEU A 9 6.65 -8.21 31.85
N TYR A 10 5.85 -7.17 31.60
CA TYR A 10 4.92 -7.18 30.45
C TYR A 10 5.65 -7.19 29.12
N VAL A 11 6.77 -6.47 29.00
CA VAL A 11 7.57 -6.46 27.77
C VAL A 11 8.22 -7.83 27.53
N VAL A 12 8.79 -8.46 28.56
CA VAL A 12 9.37 -9.80 28.46
C VAL A 12 8.29 -10.85 28.16
N ALA A 13 7.14 -10.79 28.84
CA ALA A 13 6.02 -11.68 28.55
C ALA A 13 5.52 -11.51 27.13
N LEU A 14 5.42 -10.27 26.62
CA LEU A 14 5.05 -9.97 25.24
C LEU A 14 6.09 -10.50 24.25
N ILE A 15 7.39 -10.33 24.51
CA ILE A 15 8.48 -10.86 23.67
C ILE A 15 8.43 -12.38 23.62
N LEU A 16 8.29 -13.05 24.77
CA LEU A 16 8.15 -14.51 24.84
C LEU A 16 6.89 -14.97 24.12
N TRP A 17 5.79 -14.22 24.22
CA TRP A 17 4.58 -14.48 23.46
C TRP A 17 4.81 -14.34 21.96
N ILE A 18 5.47 -13.28 21.50
CA ILE A 18 5.81 -13.07 20.09
C ILE A 18 6.70 -14.21 19.58
N GLN A 19 7.70 -14.64 20.34
CA GLN A 19 8.56 -15.78 19.97
C GLN A 19 7.78 -17.10 19.92
N LEU A 20 6.85 -17.31 20.86
CA LEU A 20 5.96 -18.47 20.85
C LEU A 20 5.04 -18.44 19.61
N LEU A 21 4.49 -17.27 19.26
CA LEU A 21 3.68 -17.11 18.06
C LEU A 21 4.49 -17.30 16.78
N GLU A 22 5.74 -16.85 16.75
CA GLU A 22 6.61 -17.03 15.58
C GLU A 22 6.99 -18.51 15.38
N THR A 23 7.25 -19.24 16.47
CA THR A 23 7.54 -20.68 16.41
C THR A 23 6.32 -21.50 15.98
N THR A 24 5.12 -21.16 16.45
CA THR A 24 3.89 -21.83 15.99
C THR A 24 3.57 -21.49 14.53
N ALA A 25 3.77 -20.25 14.10
CA ALA A 25 3.62 -19.87 12.68
C ALA A 25 4.61 -20.61 11.76
N ARG A 26 5.84 -20.86 12.22
CA ARG A 26 6.83 -21.68 11.49
C ARG A 26 6.40 -23.14 11.42
N LEU A 27 5.84 -23.69 12.50
CA LEU A 27 5.31 -25.06 12.53
C LEU A 27 4.10 -25.25 11.62
N GLN A 28 3.23 -24.24 11.46
CA GLN A 28 2.10 -24.28 10.52
C GLN A 28 2.50 -24.33 9.04
N ARG A 29 3.71 -23.86 8.69
CA ARG A 29 4.24 -23.96 7.32
C ARG A 29 4.80 -25.34 7.00
N ALA A 30 5.10 -26.14 8.01
CA ALA A 30 5.29 -27.57 7.84
C ALA A 30 3.90 -28.20 7.85
N GLU A 31 3.58 -29.05 6.87
CA GLU A 31 2.31 -29.78 6.85
C GLU A 31 2.11 -30.46 8.21
N LEU A 32 1.14 -29.95 8.99
CA LEU A 32 0.79 -30.55 10.27
C LEU A 32 0.39 -31.99 9.97
N PRO A 33 0.92 -32.99 10.71
CA PRO A 33 0.55 -34.38 10.48
C PRO A 33 -0.97 -34.50 10.52
N SER A 34 -1.56 -35.16 9.52
CA SER A 34 -3.02 -35.36 9.42
C SER A 34 -3.64 -36.04 10.65
N ASN A 35 -2.81 -36.62 11.52
CA ASN A 35 -3.20 -37.46 12.66
C ASN A 35 -3.04 -36.75 14.02
N LEU A 36 -3.07 -35.42 14.07
CA LEU A 36 -3.04 -34.71 15.34
C LEU A 36 -4.34 -34.91 16.12
N PRO A 37 -4.28 -35.08 17.47
CA PRO A 37 -5.46 -35.10 18.32
C PRO A 37 -6.31 -33.83 18.16
N THR A 38 -7.63 -33.99 18.25
CA THR A 38 -8.62 -32.90 18.08
C THR A 38 -8.36 -31.73 19.02
N GLU A 39 -7.83 -31.97 20.23
CA GLU A 39 -7.51 -30.92 21.18
C GLU A 39 -6.34 -30.05 20.72
N ILE A 40 -5.36 -30.61 20.00
CA ILE A 40 -4.25 -29.82 19.45
C ILE A 40 -4.77 -28.92 18.33
N LEU A 41 -5.62 -29.45 17.45
CA LEU A 41 -6.23 -28.69 16.37
C LEU A 41 -7.08 -27.53 16.92
N ALA A 42 -7.86 -27.78 17.98
CA ALA A 42 -8.64 -26.74 18.65
C ALA A 42 -7.77 -25.64 19.28
N ILE A 43 -6.65 -26.00 19.93
CA ILE A 43 -5.70 -25.03 20.50
C ILE A 43 -5.03 -24.21 19.39
N ASP A 44 -4.62 -24.84 18.29
CA ASP A 44 -4.00 -24.13 17.16
C ASP A 44 -4.99 -23.16 16.49
N GLN A 45 -6.24 -23.58 16.31
CA GLN A 45 -7.30 -22.72 15.78
C GLN A 45 -7.59 -21.52 16.70
N LEU A 46 -7.62 -21.73 18.02
CA LEU A 46 -7.75 -20.64 19.00
C LEU A 46 -6.54 -19.69 18.96
N ALA A 47 -5.32 -20.23 18.88
CA ALA A 47 -4.12 -19.41 18.76
C ALA A 47 -4.12 -18.59 17.46
N TRP A 48 -4.63 -19.15 16.37
CA TRP A 48 -4.80 -18.45 15.11
C TRP A 48 -5.85 -17.34 15.18
N SER A 49 -7.03 -17.59 15.78
CA SER A 49 -8.06 -16.56 15.93
C SER A 49 -7.60 -15.41 16.81
N VAL A 50 -6.86 -15.70 17.88
CA VAL A 50 -6.24 -14.69 18.75
C VAL A 50 -5.19 -13.87 17.99
N ARG A 51 -4.30 -14.51 17.22
CA ARG A 51 -3.32 -13.80 16.37
C ARG A 51 -4.01 -12.83 15.43
N ARG A 52 -5.07 -13.28 14.76
CA ARG A 52 -5.85 -12.48 13.81
C ARG A 52 -6.54 -11.30 14.49
N ALA A 53 -7.11 -11.52 15.68
CA ALA A 53 -7.72 -10.43 16.46
C ALA A 53 -6.69 -9.36 16.85
N ILE A 54 -5.49 -9.77 17.29
CA ILE A 54 -4.39 -8.84 17.62
C ILE A 54 -3.93 -8.11 16.36
N ALA A 55 -3.77 -8.83 15.24
CA ALA A 55 -3.41 -8.24 13.95
C ALA A 55 -4.40 -7.15 13.52
N ASN A 56 -5.71 -7.41 13.64
CA ASN A 56 -6.76 -6.43 13.34
C ASN A 56 -6.70 -5.20 14.27
N ILE A 57 -6.44 -5.38 15.57
CA ILE A 57 -6.30 -4.25 16.51
C ILE A 57 -5.08 -3.39 16.15
N LEU A 58 -3.95 -4.03 15.83
CA LEU A 58 -2.74 -3.32 15.41
C LEU A 58 -2.93 -2.64 14.05
N TRP A 59 -3.73 -3.23 13.16
CA TRP A 59 -4.03 -2.68 11.85
C TRP A 59 -4.67 -1.30 11.96
N VAL A 60 -5.54 -1.03 12.94
CA VAL A 60 -6.17 0.29 13.13
C VAL A 60 -5.14 1.43 13.09
N ARG A 61 -3.97 1.23 13.70
CA ARG A 61 -2.89 2.24 13.69
C ARG A 61 -2.18 2.37 12.34
N VAL A 62 -2.06 1.28 11.61
CA VAL A 62 -1.51 1.29 10.24
C VAL A 62 -2.53 1.91 9.27
N ASP A 63 -3.81 1.65 9.49
CA ASP A 63 -4.92 2.16 8.72
C ASP A 63 -5.05 3.68 8.85
N GLU A 64 -4.87 4.22 10.06
CA GLU A 64 -4.73 5.67 10.30
C GLU A 64 -3.60 6.28 9.46
N TYR A 65 -2.50 5.55 9.25
CA TYR A 65 -1.40 6.02 8.41
C TYR A 65 -1.78 6.07 6.93
N LEU A 66 -2.55 5.08 6.46
CA LEU A 66 -3.04 5.01 5.08
C LEU A 66 -4.13 6.05 4.81
N HIS A 67 -5.13 6.17 5.68
CA HIS A 67 -6.28 7.06 5.46
C HIS A 67 -5.93 8.53 5.74
N ALA A 68 -4.98 8.81 6.65
CA ALA A 68 -4.47 10.18 6.77
C ALA A 68 -3.69 10.62 5.52
N SER A 69 -3.48 9.73 4.57
CA SER A 69 -2.86 10.03 3.29
C SER A 69 -3.82 10.39 2.16
N ASP A 70 -5.11 10.05 2.31
CA ASP A 70 -6.19 10.55 1.44
C ASP A 70 -6.45 12.04 1.60
N VAL A 71 -5.90 12.64 2.67
CA VAL A 71 -5.76 14.09 2.78
C VAL A 71 -4.58 14.53 1.92
N PHE A 72 -4.78 14.52 0.60
CA PHE A 72 -3.86 15.07 -0.39
C PHE A 72 -3.62 16.57 -0.12
N SER A 73 -2.72 16.91 0.80
CA SER A 73 -1.99 18.15 0.68
C SER A 73 -0.83 17.84 -0.27
N VAL A 74 -1.00 18.20 -1.54
CA VAL A 74 0.14 18.48 -2.41
C VAL A 74 0.87 19.65 -1.74
N LYS A 75 1.74 19.37 -0.77
CA LYS A 75 2.77 20.32 -0.36
C LYS A 75 3.79 20.35 -1.48
N GLY A 76 3.37 20.95 -2.59
CA GLY A 76 4.30 21.42 -3.60
C GLY A 76 5.18 22.42 -2.89
N LYS A 77 6.42 22.03 -2.58
CA LYS A 77 7.46 23.01 -2.37
C LYS A 77 7.48 23.82 -3.67
N LYS A 78 7.10 25.09 -3.62
CA LYS A 78 7.24 25.97 -4.78
C LYS A 78 8.73 25.96 -5.12
N ASP A 79 9.08 25.33 -6.23
CA ASP A 79 10.37 25.57 -6.84
C ASP A 79 10.45 27.09 -7.13
N ASP A 80 11.64 27.69 -7.08
CA ASP A 80 11.85 29.13 -7.36
C ASP A 80 11.38 29.55 -8.77
N HIS A 81 10.98 28.59 -9.60
CA HIS A 81 10.44 28.77 -10.94
C HIS A 81 8.90 28.69 -11.02
N GLY A 82 8.20 28.64 -9.88
CA GLY A 82 6.74 28.58 -9.85
C GLY A 82 6.14 27.29 -10.44
N GLY A 83 6.99 26.29 -10.71
CA GLY A 83 6.56 24.93 -10.99
C GLY A 83 6.10 24.26 -9.70
N HIS A 84 5.07 23.43 -9.80
CA HIS A 84 4.77 22.46 -8.76
C HIS A 84 5.43 21.14 -9.16
N SER A 85 6.72 20.99 -8.92
CA SER A 85 7.41 19.71 -9.05
C SER A 85 7.20 18.86 -7.79
N GLY A 86 5.93 18.63 -7.42
CA GLY A 86 5.60 17.74 -6.31
C GLY A 86 5.94 16.29 -6.70
N GLU A 87 7.03 15.76 -6.17
CA GLU A 87 7.24 14.31 -6.11
C GLU A 87 6.04 13.73 -5.35
N ARG A 88 5.17 13.04 -6.08
CA ARG A 88 4.02 12.34 -5.47
C ARG A 88 4.58 11.11 -4.78
N VAL A 89 5.02 11.28 -3.55
CA VAL A 89 5.31 10.16 -2.66
C VAL A 89 3.96 9.56 -2.30
N PHE A 90 3.86 8.21 -2.38
CA PHE A 90 2.72 7.45 -1.87
C PHE A 90 2.24 8.09 -0.57
N GLY A 91 0.96 8.39 -0.51
CA GLY A 91 0.40 9.15 0.60
C GLY A 91 0.88 8.59 1.94
N VAL A 92 1.57 9.43 2.69
CA VAL A 92 1.99 9.15 4.06
C VAL A 92 1.24 10.14 4.93
N SER A 93 0.57 9.65 5.98
CA SER A 93 0.04 10.50 7.05
C SER A 93 1.01 11.62 7.42
N ALA A 94 0.52 12.86 7.50
CA ALA A 94 1.31 13.96 8.06
C ALA A 94 1.65 13.74 9.56
N LYS A 95 0.93 12.84 10.23
CA LYS A 95 1.07 12.57 11.67
C LYS A 95 1.99 11.40 11.99
N LEU A 96 2.13 10.44 11.07
CA LEU A 96 2.88 9.21 11.30
C LEU A 96 3.90 9.00 10.19
N SER A 97 5.16 8.87 10.56
CA SER A 97 6.25 8.55 9.64
C SER A 97 6.28 7.05 9.30
N ALA A 98 6.87 6.71 8.15
CA ALA A 98 7.09 5.31 7.77
C ALA A 98 7.89 4.52 8.84
N GLN A 99 8.80 5.20 9.57
CA GLN A 99 9.57 4.59 10.65
C GLN A 99 8.71 4.19 11.85
N GLU A 100 7.65 4.93 12.15
CA GLU A 100 6.73 4.63 13.25
C GLU A 100 5.74 3.51 12.90
N VAL A 101 5.36 3.40 11.63
CA VAL A 101 4.39 2.41 11.16
C VAL A 101 5.04 1.08 10.84
N TYR A 102 6.30 1.10 10.40
CA TYR A 102 7.05 -0.09 10.02
C TYR A 102 7.02 -1.24 11.06
N PRO A 103 7.31 -1.01 12.36
CA PRO A 103 7.27 -2.08 13.35
C PRO A 103 5.89 -2.71 13.49
N THR A 104 4.84 -1.87 13.42
CA THR A 104 3.45 -2.30 13.55
C THR A 104 3.01 -3.11 12.33
N ALA A 105 3.24 -2.60 11.12
CA ALA A 105 2.92 -3.31 9.88
C ALA A 105 3.67 -4.65 9.79
N ARG A 106 4.96 -4.67 10.16
CA ARG A 106 5.73 -5.91 10.23
C ARG A 106 5.14 -6.90 11.22
N LEU A 107 4.76 -6.45 12.42
CA LEU A 107 4.15 -7.34 13.41
C LEU A 107 2.82 -7.90 12.91
N VAL A 108 1.98 -7.10 12.26
CA VAL A 108 0.73 -7.56 11.62
C VAL A 108 1.01 -8.68 10.62
N THR A 109 1.99 -8.50 9.72
CA THR A 109 2.34 -9.55 8.72
C THR A 109 2.91 -10.83 9.32
N ILE A 110 3.51 -10.76 10.52
CA ILE A 110 3.99 -11.94 11.25
C ILE A 110 2.82 -12.67 11.91
N LEU A 111 1.89 -11.91 12.51
CA LEU A 111 0.73 -12.45 13.21
C LEU A 111 -0.28 -13.07 12.24
N ASP A 112 -0.52 -12.43 11.11
CA ASP A 112 -1.41 -12.91 10.07
C ASP A 112 -0.75 -12.73 8.68
N PRO A 113 -0.03 -13.77 8.18
CA PRO A 113 0.56 -13.75 6.85
C PRO A 113 -0.48 -13.68 5.71
N GLY A 114 -1.75 -14.00 6.00
CA GLY A 114 -2.87 -13.84 5.06
C GLY A 114 -3.38 -12.41 4.98
N PHE A 115 -2.89 -11.52 5.85
CA PHE A 115 -3.27 -10.12 5.89
C PHE A 115 -2.54 -9.31 4.80
N VAL A 116 -2.97 -9.51 3.55
CA VAL A 116 -2.32 -9.00 2.33
C VAL A 116 -2.11 -7.48 2.37
N SER A 117 -3.07 -6.72 2.90
CA SER A 117 -2.98 -5.26 3.00
C SER A 117 -1.76 -4.80 3.79
N ALA A 118 -1.44 -5.44 4.92
CA ALA A 118 -0.22 -5.09 5.66
C ALA A 118 1.05 -5.44 4.90
N GLY A 119 1.03 -6.53 4.14
CA GLY A 119 2.12 -6.89 3.26
C GLY A 119 2.37 -5.87 2.15
N ILE A 120 1.31 -5.32 1.55
CA ILE A 120 1.39 -4.24 0.55
C ILE A 120 2.03 -3.00 1.16
N VAL A 121 1.54 -2.54 2.32
CA VAL A 121 2.09 -1.37 3.03
C VAL A 121 3.56 -1.57 3.41
N LEU A 122 3.90 -2.75 3.92
CA LEU A 122 5.28 -3.06 4.28
C LEU A 122 6.19 -3.07 3.04
N GLY A 123 5.69 -3.63 1.93
CA GLY A 123 6.34 -3.63 0.63
C GLY A 123 6.58 -2.21 0.12
N THR A 124 5.57 -1.34 0.11
CA THR A 124 5.71 0.05 -0.35
C THR A 124 6.71 0.83 0.50
N ILE A 125 6.66 0.71 1.84
CA ILE A 125 7.65 1.32 2.74
C ILE A 125 9.06 0.84 2.39
N PHE A 126 9.27 -0.47 2.16
CA PHE A 126 10.59 -1.00 1.81
C PHE A 126 11.08 -0.53 0.45
N LEU A 127 10.19 -0.36 -0.52
CA LEU A 127 10.55 0.10 -1.87
C LEU A 127 11.04 1.55 -1.90
N GLN A 128 10.56 2.38 -0.97
CA GLN A 128 11.06 3.74 -0.77
C GLN A 128 12.52 3.76 -0.28
N HIS A 129 13.02 2.67 0.30
CA HIS A 129 14.40 2.56 0.78
C HIS A 129 15.26 1.76 -0.19
N PRO A 130 16.23 2.37 -0.91
CA PRO A 130 17.03 1.68 -1.93
C PRO A 130 17.69 0.38 -1.43
N LYS A 131 18.20 0.38 -0.19
CA LYS A 131 18.86 -0.79 0.43
C LYS A 131 17.91 -1.96 0.75
N LYS A 132 16.59 -1.73 0.80
CA LYS A 132 15.57 -2.73 1.15
C LYS A 132 14.72 -3.19 -0.04
N ARG A 133 14.99 -2.69 -1.25
CA ARG A 133 14.18 -3.00 -2.45
C ARG A 133 14.14 -4.49 -2.81
N GLU A 134 15.26 -5.19 -2.64
CA GLU A 134 15.32 -6.63 -2.88
C GLU A 134 14.48 -7.41 -1.85
N GLU A 135 14.60 -7.03 -0.57
CA GLU A 135 13.79 -7.60 0.51
C GLU A 135 12.29 -7.36 0.28
N ALA A 136 11.92 -6.14 -0.14
CA ALA A 136 10.55 -5.80 -0.53
C ALA A 136 10.03 -6.70 -1.64
N SER A 137 10.85 -6.92 -2.68
CA SER A 137 10.49 -7.75 -3.82
C SER A 137 10.30 -9.22 -3.41
N LYS A 138 11.17 -9.74 -2.53
CA LYS A 138 11.04 -11.09 -1.95
C LYS A 138 9.78 -11.23 -1.10
N LEU A 139 9.48 -10.23 -0.26
CA LEU A 139 8.27 -10.18 0.56
C LEU A 139 7.01 -10.22 -0.32
N LEU A 140 6.90 -9.31 -1.29
CA LEU A 140 5.75 -9.21 -2.19
C LEU A 140 5.56 -10.49 -3.02
N MET A 141 6.64 -11.06 -3.55
CA MET A 141 6.59 -12.35 -4.25
C MET A 141 6.15 -13.50 -3.34
N GLY A 142 6.61 -13.52 -2.09
CA GLY A 142 6.18 -14.49 -1.08
C GLY A 142 4.68 -14.38 -0.80
N LEU A 143 4.17 -13.16 -0.65
CA LEU A 143 2.75 -12.89 -0.46
C LEU A 143 1.90 -13.32 -1.66
N ILE A 144 2.36 -13.03 -2.89
CA ILE A 144 1.70 -13.48 -4.12
C ILE A 144 1.57 -15.00 -4.15
N ARG A 145 2.64 -15.73 -3.82
CA ARG A 145 2.64 -17.20 -3.80
C ARG A 145 1.77 -17.78 -2.70
N ALA A 146 1.72 -17.14 -1.53
CA ALA A 146 0.92 -17.59 -0.40
C ALA A 146 -0.59 -17.30 -0.58
N ASN A 147 -0.95 -16.32 -1.42
CA ASN A 147 -2.31 -15.78 -1.50
C ASN A 147 -2.86 -15.77 -2.95
N VAL A 148 -2.69 -16.88 -3.68
CA VAL A 148 -3.03 -16.99 -5.12
C VAL A 148 -4.50 -16.68 -5.44
N ASN A 149 -5.41 -16.90 -4.48
CA ASN A 149 -6.85 -16.67 -4.64
C ASN A 149 -7.35 -15.42 -3.91
N HIS A 150 -6.46 -14.59 -3.38
CA HIS A 150 -6.88 -13.42 -2.60
C HIS A 150 -7.44 -12.32 -3.52
N PRO A 151 -8.56 -11.66 -3.16
CA PRO A 151 -9.17 -10.61 -3.99
C PRO A 151 -8.21 -9.46 -4.29
N ARG A 152 -7.44 -9.02 -3.28
CA ARG A 152 -6.40 -7.97 -3.41
C ARG A 152 -5.09 -8.42 -4.07
N LEU A 153 -5.07 -9.58 -4.75
CA LEU A 153 -3.86 -10.06 -5.41
C LEU A 153 -3.37 -9.09 -6.50
N TYR A 154 -4.27 -8.39 -7.22
CA TYR A 154 -3.91 -7.36 -8.19
C TYR A 154 -3.04 -6.26 -7.55
N ALA A 155 -3.33 -5.86 -6.31
CA ALA A 155 -2.60 -4.78 -5.64
C ALA A 155 -1.16 -5.20 -5.34
N LEU A 156 -0.92 -6.45 -4.95
CA LEU A 156 0.44 -6.99 -4.80
C LEU A 156 1.22 -6.96 -6.13
N TYR A 157 0.58 -7.40 -7.22
CA TYR A 157 1.16 -7.33 -8.57
C TYR A 157 1.43 -5.88 -9.00
N ALA A 158 0.50 -4.96 -8.73
CA ALA A 158 0.61 -3.55 -9.04
C ALA A 158 1.79 -2.93 -8.28
N THR A 159 1.86 -3.11 -6.97
CA THR A 159 2.96 -2.60 -6.13
C THR A 159 4.31 -3.11 -6.61
N LEU A 160 4.45 -4.40 -6.91
CA LEU A 160 5.71 -4.97 -7.40
C LEU A 160 6.07 -4.48 -8.82
N GLY A 161 5.07 -4.33 -9.69
CA GLY A 161 5.26 -3.80 -11.04
C GLY A 161 5.72 -2.34 -11.04
N VAL A 162 5.01 -1.49 -10.28
CA VAL A 162 5.34 -0.07 -10.10
C VAL A 162 6.73 0.10 -9.47
N ALA A 163 7.07 -0.75 -8.50
CA ALA A 163 8.40 -0.78 -7.91
C ALA A 163 9.53 -0.99 -8.93
N ARG A 164 9.37 -1.98 -9.81
CA ARG A 164 10.35 -2.29 -10.86
C ARG A 164 10.40 -1.19 -11.91
N TRP A 165 9.24 -0.59 -12.24
CA TRP A 165 9.17 0.57 -13.11
C TRP A 165 9.97 1.75 -12.56
N HIS A 166 9.85 2.08 -11.27
CA HIS A 166 10.68 3.11 -10.64
C HIS A 166 12.18 2.79 -10.59
N GLN A 167 12.54 1.51 -10.63
CA GLN A 167 13.92 1.05 -10.76
C GLN A 167 14.44 1.08 -12.21
N ARG A 168 13.60 1.51 -13.16
CA ARG A 168 13.86 1.45 -14.61
C ARG A 168 14.05 0.02 -15.14
N ASP A 169 13.62 -0.99 -14.40
CA ASP A 169 13.50 -2.37 -14.89
C ASP A 169 12.19 -2.52 -15.66
N PHE A 170 12.08 -1.84 -16.80
CA PHE A 170 10.87 -1.82 -17.62
C PHE A 170 10.47 -3.23 -18.08
N ARG A 171 11.46 -4.03 -18.48
CA ARG A 171 11.23 -5.41 -18.96
C ARG A 171 10.69 -6.31 -17.85
N GLY A 172 11.23 -6.20 -16.64
CA GLY A 172 10.76 -6.95 -15.49
C GLY A 172 9.46 -6.43 -14.90
N ALA A 173 9.13 -5.14 -15.05
CA ALA A 173 7.89 -4.54 -14.55
C ALA A 173 6.65 -5.00 -15.33
N VAL A 174 6.75 -5.05 -16.66
CA VAL A 174 5.63 -5.36 -17.58
C VAL A 174 4.82 -6.60 -17.18
N PRO A 175 5.40 -7.80 -16.91
CA PRO A 175 4.59 -8.98 -16.58
C PRO A 175 3.76 -8.80 -15.30
N PHE A 176 4.30 -8.11 -14.28
CA PHE A 176 3.55 -7.87 -13.04
C PHE A 176 2.44 -6.84 -13.26
N LEU A 177 2.73 -5.76 -13.99
CA LEU A 177 1.74 -4.73 -14.30
C LEU A 177 0.60 -5.26 -15.18
N LYS A 178 0.90 -6.07 -16.21
CA LYS A 178 -0.11 -6.73 -17.04
C LYS A 178 -1.00 -7.63 -16.19
N ARG A 179 -0.39 -8.43 -15.30
CA ARG A 179 -1.14 -9.31 -14.41
C ARG A 179 -2.03 -8.54 -13.44
N ALA A 180 -1.56 -7.42 -12.89
CA ALA A 180 -2.37 -6.54 -12.06
C ALA A 180 -3.60 -6.03 -12.84
N HIS A 181 -3.40 -5.54 -14.06
CA HIS A 181 -4.47 -5.03 -14.91
C HIS A 181 -5.49 -6.12 -15.31
N GLU A 182 -5.06 -7.35 -15.56
CA GLU A 182 -5.96 -8.49 -15.84
C GLU A 182 -6.83 -8.87 -14.65
N LEU A 183 -6.28 -8.78 -13.44
CA LEU A 183 -6.98 -9.13 -12.21
C LEU A 183 -7.93 -8.02 -11.75
N TYR A 184 -7.64 -6.75 -12.06
CA TYR A 184 -8.42 -5.59 -11.60
C TYR A 184 -9.92 -5.66 -11.93
N PRO A 185 -10.35 -5.97 -13.18
CA PRO A 185 -11.78 -6.10 -13.50
C PRO A 185 -12.54 -7.14 -12.66
N ARG A 186 -11.85 -8.18 -12.18
CA ARG A 186 -12.48 -9.22 -11.34
C ARG A 186 -12.81 -8.70 -9.94
N VAL A 187 -12.14 -7.64 -9.51
CA VAL A 187 -12.35 -7.02 -8.20
C VAL A 187 -13.46 -5.99 -8.24
N LEU A 188 -13.75 -5.42 -9.42
CA LEU A 188 -14.91 -4.54 -9.62
C LEU A 188 -16.26 -5.28 -9.51
N ASP A 189 -16.28 -6.61 -9.40
CA ASP A 189 -17.49 -7.37 -9.08
C ASP A 189 -17.83 -7.18 -7.58
N PRO A 190 -18.89 -6.43 -7.23
CA PRO A 190 -19.25 -6.15 -5.84
C PRO A 190 -19.48 -7.44 -5.03
N LYS A 191 -19.96 -8.50 -5.68
CA LYS A 191 -20.23 -9.79 -5.04
C LYS A 191 -18.94 -10.51 -4.63
N ALA A 192 -17.88 -10.39 -5.42
CA ALA A 192 -16.59 -10.97 -5.11
C ALA A 192 -15.93 -10.28 -3.90
N LEU A 193 -16.12 -8.97 -3.76
CA LEU A 193 -15.69 -8.19 -2.58
C LEU A 193 -16.48 -8.56 -1.33
N GLU A 194 -17.81 -8.63 -1.45
CA GLU A 194 -18.70 -9.01 -0.35
C GLU A 194 -18.37 -10.41 0.21
N LEU A 195 -18.18 -11.39 -0.68
CA LEU A 195 -17.79 -12.76 -0.31
C LEU A 195 -16.44 -12.81 0.44
N ALA A 196 -15.55 -11.85 0.17
CA ALA A 196 -14.27 -11.75 0.86
C ALA A 196 -14.34 -11.00 2.20
N GLY A 197 -15.49 -10.40 2.53
CA GLY A 197 -15.63 -9.52 3.69
C GLY A 197 -14.85 -8.21 3.54
N GLU A 198 -14.58 -7.80 2.30
CA GLU A 198 -13.85 -6.58 1.98
C GLU A 198 -14.85 -5.44 1.71
N ALA A 199 -14.48 -4.22 2.11
CA ALA A 199 -15.28 -3.04 1.78
C ALA A 199 -15.34 -2.85 0.24
N PRO A 200 -16.42 -2.22 -0.28
CA PRO A 200 -16.45 -1.81 -1.68
C PRO A 200 -15.18 -1.02 -2.04
N LEU A 201 -14.64 -1.24 -3.24
CA LEU A 201 -13.46 -0.51 -3.72
C LEU A 201 -13.67 0.99 -3.53
N ASP A 202 -12.76 1.60 -2.79
CA ASP A 202 -12.72 3.04 -2.55
C ASP A 202 -12.05 3.76 -3.74
N SER A 203 -11.85 5.07 -3.62
CA SER A 203 -11.13 5.84 -4.64
C SER A 203 -9.69 5.36 -4.89
N TRP A 204 -9.08 4.62 -3.95
CA TRP A 204 -7.71 4.13 -4.07
C TRP A 204 -7.56 3.11 -5.18
N ASP A 205 -8.54 2.26 -5.40
CA ASP A 205 -8.40 1.18 -6.38
C ASP A 205 -8.50 1.68 -7.82
N ASN A 206 -9.36 2.66 -8.05
CA ASN A 206 -9.38 3.40 -9.32
C ASN A 206 -8.06 4.15 -9.55
N PHE A 207 -7.46 4.67 -8.47
CA PHE A 207 -6.13 5.29 -8.55
C PHE A 207 -5.04 4.26 -8.90
N ALA A 208 -5.04 3.08 -8.26
CA ALA A 208 -4.08 2.03 -8.50
C ALA A 208 -4.13 1.52 -9.95
N ASN A 209 -5.32 1.30 -10.52
CA ASN A 209 -5.44 0.88 -11.92
C ASN A 209 -4.95 1.98 -12.89
N ARG A 210 -5.23 3.26 -12.59
CA ARG A 210 -4.68 4.38 -13.37
C ARG A 210 -3.16 4.41 -13.34
N GLU A 211 -2.56 4.19 -12.18
CA GLU A 211 -1.11 4.14 -12.02
C GLU A 211 -0.50 2.95 -12.76
N VAL A 212 -1.12 1.77 -12.67
CA VAL A 212 -0.71 0.57 -13.43
C VAL A 212 -0.73 0.81 -14.93
N LEU A 213 -1.81 1.40 -15.47
CA LEU A 213 -1.90 1.73 -16.89
C LEU A 213 -0.86 2.77 -17.30
N THR A 214 -0.63 3.80 -16.48
CA THR A 214 0.41 4.80 -16.72
C THR A 214 1.79 4.15 -16.78
N ALA A 215 2.11 3.27 -15.84
CA ALA A 215 3.36 2.53 -15.81
C ALA A 215 3.51 1.60 -17.02
N LEU A 216 2.43 0.94 -17.47
CA LEU A 216 2.42 0.12 -18.68
C LEU A 216 2.71 0.93 -19.94
N VAL A 217 2.10 2.11 -20.09
CA VAL A 217 2.39 3.03 -21.19
C VAL A 217 3.87 3.40 -21.19
N SER A 218 4.40 3.85 -20.04
CA SER A 218 5.81 4.22 -19.92
C SER A 218 6.76 3.06 -20.22
N CYS A 219 6.50 1.87 -19.67
CA CYS A 219 7.33 0.69 -19.94
C CYS A 219 7.32 0.33 -21.43
N SER A 220 6.16 0.41 -22.08
CA SER A 220 6.02 0.05 -23.50
C SER A 220 6.78 1.04 -24.41
N VAL A 221 6.74 2.34 -24.10
CA VAL A 221 7.53 3.38 -24.80
C VAL A 221 9.03 3.15 -24.69
N GLU A 222 9.51 2.88 -23.48
CA GLU A 222 10.94 2.66 -23.21
C GLU A 222 11.45 1.36 -23.86
N LEU A 223 10.57 0.38 -24.04
CA LEU A 223 10.87 -0.87 -24.74
C LEU A 223 10.67 -0.77 -26.28
N GLY A 224 10.16 0.36 -26.79
CA GLY A 224 9.89 0.57 -28.22
C GLY A 224 8.63 -0.11 -28.75
N ASP A 225 7.76 -0.63 -27.87
CA ASP A 225 6.46 -1.22 -28.22
C ASP A 225 5.37 -0.14 -28.18
N TYR A 226 5.37 0.70 -29.21
CA TYR A 226 4.48 1.85 -29.27
C TYR A 226 3.01 1.47 -29.54
N GLU A 227 2.76 0.30 -30.14
CA GLU A 227 1.40 -0.22 -30.33
C GLU A 227 0.77 -0.59 -28.99
N ALA A 228 1.47 -1.37 -28.16
CA ALA A 228 1.01 -1.66 -26.81
C ALA A 228 0.85 -0.39 -25.97
N ALA A 229 1.78 0.56 -26.10
CA ALA A 229 1.69 1.85 -25.41
C ALA A 229 0.40 2.60 -25.76
N PHE A 230 0.02 2.61 -27.04
CA PHE A 230 -1.21 3.26 -27.51
C PHE A 230 -2.47 2.54 -27.01
N GLU A 231 -2.48 1.21 -27.02
CA GLU A 231 -3.61 0.42 -26.52
C GLU A 231 -3.82 0.59 -25.01
N TYR A 232 -2.75 0.60 -24.21
CA TYR A 232 -2.86 0.92 -22.78
C TYR A 232 -3.29 2.37 -22.55
N TRP A 233 -2.85 3.30 -23.40
CA TRP A 233 -3.27 4.69 -23.32
C TRP A 233 -4.76 4.88 -23.60
N LYS A 234 -5.34 4.22 -24.61
CA LYS A 234 -6.79 4.28 -24.86
C LYS A 234 -7.58 3.85 -23.63
N LYS A 235 -7.09 2.84 -22.91
CA LYS A 235 -7.71 2.39 -21.65
C LYS A 235 -7.59 3.41 -20.52
N CYS A 236 -6.71 4.41 -20.65
CA CYS A 236 -6.65 5.58 -19.78
C CYS A 236 -7.59 6.70 -20.21
N GLU A 237 -8.29 6.65 -21.36
CA GLU A 237 -9.19 7.74 -21.80
C GLU A 237 -10.27 8.00 -20.72
N GLY A 238 -10.31 9.24 -20.24
CA GLY A 238 -11.02 9.67 -19.03
C GLY A 238 -10.10 10.14 -17.90
N PHE A 239 -8.83 9.73 -17.91
CA PHE A 239 -7.83 10.09 -16.91
C PHE A 239 -6.76 11.01 -17.49
N ASN A 240 -6.97 12.33 -17.42
CA ASN A 240 -6.08 13.41 -17.88
C ASN A 240 -4.59 12.98 -17.98
N PRO A 241 -4.14 12.47 -19.15
CA PRO A 241 -2.84 11.86 -19.26
C PRO A 241 -1.78 12.95 -19.40
N LYS A 242 -0.79 12.99 -18.49
CA LYS A 242 0.32 13.94 -18.60
C LYS A 242 1.08 13.76 -19.93
N ARG A 243 1.74 14.85 -20.36
CA ARG A 243 2.85 15.05 -21.33
C ARG A 243 3.50 13.84 -22.03
N HIS A 244 3.69 12.73 -21.32
CA HIS A 244 4.25 11.48 -21.86
C HIS A 244 3.40 10.89 -23.00
N VAL A 245 2.09 11.13 -22.98
CA VAL A 245 1.14 10.67 -24.00
C VAL A 245 1.34 11.34 -25.35
N VAL A 246 1.60 12.65 -25.36
CA VAL A 246 1.92 13.39 -26.59
C VAL A 246 3.19 12.80 -27.23
N GLN A 247 4.19 12.45 -26.41
CA GLN A 247 5.41 11.79 -26.90
C GLN A 247 5.17 10.37 -27.44
N VAL A 248 4.28 9.58 -26.81
CA VAL A 248 3.88 8.25 -27.32
C VAL A 248 3.21 8.37 -28.68
N LEU A 249 2.22 9.27 -28.80
CA LEU A 249 1.48 9.49 -30.04
C LEU A 249 2.38 10.02 -31.16
N ILE A 250 3.30 10.93 -30.84
CA ILE A 250 4.31 11.46 -31.76
C ILE A 250 5.21 10.34 -32.25
N ARG A 251 5.79 9.52 -31.36
CA ARG A 251 6.73 8.45 -31.75
C ARG A 251 6.05 7.28 -32.45
N TYR A 252 4.86 6.87 -32.00
CA TYR A 252 4.04 5.86 -32.69
C TYR A 252 3.73 6.31 -34.12
N ARG A 253 3.28 7.57 -34.31
CA ARG A 253 3.07 8.13 -35.65
C ARG A 253 4.37 8.22 -36.45
N GLN A 254 5.46 8.71 -35.87
CA GLN A 254 6.76 8.78 -36.57
C GLN A 254 7.21 7.40 -37.06
N GLN A 255 7.08 6.35 -36.25
CA GLN A 255 7.47 4.99 -36.62
C GLN A 255 6.54 4.37 -37.67
N LYS A 256 5.22 4.55 -37.53
CA LYS A 256 4.23 4.06 -38.52
C LYS A 256 4.30 4.84 -39.85
N MET A 257 4.68 6.12 -39.80
CA MET A 257 4.77 7.00 -40.97
C MET A 257 6.18 7.05 -41.60
N ALA A 258 7.22 6.57 -40.94
CA ALA A 258 8.56 6.40 -41.52
C ALA A 258 8.57 5.44 -42.73
N GLY A 259 7.51 4.64 -42.91
CA GLY A 259 7.29 3.84 -44.12
C GLY A 259 6.43 4.49 -45.20
N ALA A 260 5.78 5.66 -44.97
CA ALA A 260 4.68 6.11 -45.85
C ALA A 260 4.51 7.62 -46.05
N VAL A 261 5.22 8.52 -45.36
CA VAL A 261 4.88 9.97 -45.38
C VAL A 261 6.08 10.88 -45.68
N ASN A 262 5.82 11.92 -46.48
CA ASN A 262 6.75 12.98 -46.80
C ASN A 262 7.26 13.68 -45.52
N PRO A 263 8.59 13.80 -45.32
CA PRO A 263 9.19 14.46 -44.14
C PRO A 263 8.67 15.87 -43.83
N ALA A 264 8.12 16.58 -44.82
CA ALA A 264 7.52 17.90 -44.63
C ALA A 264 6.17 17.85 -43.87
N GLU A 265 5.31 16.87 -44.19
CA GLU A 265 4.02 16.69 -43.51
C GLU A 265 4.20 16.24 -42.08
N LEU A 266 5.21 15.39 -41.82
CA LEU A 266 5.58 14.99 -40.46
C LEU A 266 5.99 16.20 -39.62
N ARG A 267 6.83 17.10 -40.17
CA ARG A 267 7.25 18.32 -39.46
C ARG A 267 6.07 19.24 -39.13
N GLU A 268 5.13 19.39 -40.06
CA GLU A 268 3.94 20.22 -39.84
C GLU A 268 3.00 19.64 -38.79
N LEU A 269 2.80 18.31 -38.79
CA LEU A 269 2.02 17.61 -37.77
C LEU A 269 2.64 17.73 -36.37
N LEU A 270 3.95 17.58 -36.25
CA LEU A 270 4.67 17.77 -34.99
C LEU A 270 4.48 19.20 -34.47
N ARG A 271 4.55 20.19 -35.37
CA ARG A 271 4.37 21.60 -35.03
C ARG A 271 2.96 21.90 -34.51
N LYS A 272 1.93 21.28 -35.11
CA LYS A 272 0.53 21.41 -34.66
C LYS A 272 0.30 20.75 -33.30
N LEU A 273 0.91 19.59 -33.05
CA LEU A 273 0.85 18.92 -31.75
C LEU A 273 1.57 19.71 -30.65
N ASP A 274 2.74 20.28 -30.94
CA ASP A 274 3.45 21.17 -30.01
C ASP A 274 2.61 22.42 -29.68
N ALA A 275 1.94 22.99 -30.68
CA ALA A 275 1.04 24.13 -30.48
C ALA A 275 -0.17 23.74 -29.60
N GLN A 276 -0.78 22.58 -29.85
CA GLN A 276 -1.89 22.08 -29.04
C GLN A 276 -1.44 21.77 -27.60
N GLU A 277 -0.28 21.15 -27.39
CA GLU A 277 0.30 20.91 -26.06
C GLU A 277 0.50 22.23 -25.31
N GLN A 278 1.03 23.26 -25.99
CA GLN A 278 1.21 24.57 -25.37
C GLN A 278 -0.11 25.22 -24.97
N ASP A 279 -1.16 25.06 -25.77
CA ASP A 279 -2.48 25.62 -25.45
C ASP A 279 -3.19 24.85 -24.32
N GLU A 280 -3.07 23.52 -24.25
CA GLU A 280 -3.57 22.71 -23.13
C GLU A 280 -2.82 23.00 -21.83
N VAL A 281 -1.50 23.19 -21.88
CA VAL A 281 -0.70 23.61 -20.72
C VAL A 281 -1.11 25.01 -20.26
N ARG A 282 -1.40 25.92 -21.20
CA ARG A 282 -1.88 27.27 -20.88
C ARG A 282 -3.29 27.25 -20.28
N SER A 283 -4.21 26.46 -20.81
CA SER A 283 -5.57 26.34 -20.27
C SER A 283 -5.55 25.77 -18.84
N PHE A 284 -4.77 24.71 -18.62
CA PHE A 284 -4.58 24.11 -17.29
C PHE A 284 -3.97 25.10 -16.29
N LYS A 285 -2.97 25.89 -16.70
CA LYS A 285 -2.42 26.96 -15.85
C LYS A 285 -3.47 28.00 -15.49
N ARG A 286 -4.33 28.42 -16.43
CA ARG A 286 -5.41 29.38 -16.18
C ARG A 286 -6.45 28.82 -15.21
N GLU A 287 -6.81 27.55 -15.36
CA GLU A 287 -7.80 26.88 -14.52
C GLU A 287 -7.30 26.68 -13.08
N ASN A 288 -6.04 26.28 -12.90
CA ASN A 288 -5.43 26.22 -11.57
C ASN A 288 -5.33 27.60 -10.91
N VAL A 289 -4.96 28.64 -11.66
CA VAL A 289 -4.93 30.01 -11.12
C VAL A 289 -6.32 30.44 -10.64
N ARG A 290 -7.38 30.15 -11.41
CA ARG A 290 -8.77 30.40 -10.99
C ARG A 290 -9.13 29.64 -9.72
N ALA A 291 -8.89 28.33 -9.68
CA ALA A 291 -9.18 27.51 -8.50
C ALA A 291 -8.45 28.01 -7.24
N THR A 292 -7.19 28.44 -7.38
CA THR A 292 -6.44 29.03 -6.26
C THR A 292 -6.92 30.42 -5.86
N SER A 293 -7.50 31.21 -6.77
CA SER A 293 -8.09 32.52 -6.43
C SER A 293 -9.46 32.40 -5.76
N GLU A 294 -10.22 31.34 -6.05
CA GLU A 294 -11.52 31.08 -5.44
C GLU A 294 -11.40 30.47 -4.03
N LEU A 295 -10.29 29.78 -3.75
CA LEU A 295 -9.99 29.18 -2.44
C LEU A 295 -9.37 30.16 -1.43
N ASP A 296 -9.19 31.45 -1.77
CA ASP A 296 -8.60 32.47 -0.90
C ASP A 296 -9.64 33.55 -0.49
N PRO A 297 -10.80 33.21 0.14
CA PRO A 297 -11.82 34.19 0.52
C PRO A 297 -11.43 35.08 1.72
N PHE A 298 -10.21 34.95 2.27
CA PHE A 298 -9.79 35.61 3.51
C PHE A 298 -8.76 36.74 3.35
N LYS A 299 -8.58 37.30 2.15
CA LYS A 299 -7.72 38.49 1.94
C LYS A 299 -8.40 39.85 2.14
N GLY A 300 -9.48 39.88 2.92
CA GLY A 300 -10.10 41.13 3.37
C GLY A 300 -10.45 41.08 4.84
N GLY A 301 -9.59 41.65 5.70
CA GLY A 301 -10.02 42.13 7.02
C GLY A 301 -9.17 41.69 8.22
N GLN A 302 -8.47 42.68 8.77
CA GLN A 302 -8.20 42.93 10.20
C GLN A 302 -7.12 42.13 10.94
N ASP A 303 -6.12 42.91 11.35
CA ASP A 303 -5.57 43.01 12.70
C ASP A 303 -6.41 42.33 13.79
N GLY A 304 -5.84 41.33 14.45
CA GLY A 304 -6.48 40.68 15.59
C GLY A 304 -5.58 39.63 16.23
N LYS A 305 -4.75 40.05 17.20
CA LYS A 305 -4.06 39.16 18.13
C LYS A 305 -5.09 38.33 18.90
N LEU A 306 -5.22 37.04 18.59
CA LEU A 306 -5.87 36.07 19.48
C LEU A 306 -4.99 34.83 19.63
N ALA A 307 -4.39 34.73 20.81
CA ALA A 307 -3.71 33.55 21.30
C ALA A 307 -4.75 32.44 21.57
N ALA A 308 -4.80 31.44 20.70
CA ALA A 308 -5.57 30.22 20.96
C ALA A 308 -4.76 29.27 21.84
N LYS A 309 -5.13 29.19 23.13
CA LYS A 309 -4.81 28.06 24.00
C LYS A 309 -5.43 26.80 23.40
N ALA A 310 -4.60 25.91 22.88
CA ALA A 310 -5.03 24.54 22.58
C ALA A 310 -5.36 23.82 23.89
N GLN A 311 -6.63 23.47 24.10
CA GLN A 311 -6.98 22.47 25.10
C GLN A 311 -6.53 21.09 24.60
N PRO A 312 -5.89 20.26 25.43
CA PRO A 312 -5.59 18.89 25.07
C PRO A 312 -6.91 18.12 24.97
N THR A 313 -7.17 17.58 23.78
CA THR A 313 -8.31 16.69 23.55
C THR A 313 -8.17 15.45 24.43
N GLU A 314 -9.13 15.28 25.34
CA GLU A 314 -9.34 14.08 26.14
C GLU A 314 -9.73 12.91 25.23
N PHE A 315 -8.75 12.20 24.67
CA PHE A 315 -8.94 10.89 24.04
C PHE A 315 -8.01 9.86 24.70
N LEU A 316 -8.31 9.54 25.97
CA LEU A 316 -7.65 8.49 26.76
C LEU A 316 -8.60 7.34 27.17
N SER A 317 -9.82 7.28 26.63
CA SER A 317 -10.84 6.30 27.06
C SER A 317 -10.71 4.90 26.42
N LEU A 318 -9.84 4.69 25.42
CA LEU A 318 -9.52 3.35 24.89
C LEU A 318 -8.64 2.50 25.83
N GLY A 319 -8.15 3.08 26.94
CA GLY A 319 -7.18 2.42 27.82
C GLY A 319 -7.73 1.26 28.67
N LEU A 320 -9.03 1.22 28.98
CA LEU A 320 -9.61 0.18 29.84
C LEU A 320 -9.87 -1.15 29.10
N PRO A 321 -10.57 -1.17 27.95
CA PRO A 321 -10.88 -2.42 27.25
C PRO A 321 -9.62 -3.10 26.69
N LEU A 322 -8.66 -2.33 26.17
CA LEU A 322 -7.38 -2.88 25.69
C LEU A 322 -6.57 -3.51 26.83
N ARG A 323 -6.54 -2.88 28.01
CA ARG A 323 -5.87 -3.44 29.19
C ARG A 323 -6.54 -4.73 29.69
N GLN A 324 -7.87 -4.83 29.62
CA GLN A 324 -8.59 -6.05 29.99
C GLN A 324 -8.35 -7.18 28.97
N ALA A 325 -8.37 -6.87 27.68
CA ALA A 325 -8.04 -7.83 26.62
C ALA A 325 -6.60 -8.37 26.77
N LEU A 326 -5.63 -7.49 27.02
CA LEU A 326 -4.24 -7.88 27.30
C LEU A 326 -4.12 -8.78 28.54
N LYS A 327 -4.85 -8.48 29.62
CA LYS A 327 -4.85 -9.33 30.82
C LYS A 327 -5.41 -10.73 30.53
N MET A 328 -6.52 -10.82 29.80
CA MET A 328 -7.13 -12.10 29.43
C MET A 328 -6.18 -12.92 28.53
N LEU A 329 -5.49 -12.27 27.58
CA LEU A 329 -4.50 -12.92 26.72
C LEU A 329 -3.31 -13.47 27.49
N VAL A 330 -2.80 -12.72 28.48
CA VAL A 330 -1.72 -13.19 29.36
C VAL A 330 -2.17 -14.41 30.17
N ILE A 331 -3.40 -14.39 30.71
CA ILE A 331 -3.94 -15.52 31.46
C ILE A 331 -4.07 -16.77 30.56
N LEU A 332 -4.62 -16.61 29.36
CA LEU A 332 -4.74 -17.71 28.39
C LEU A 332 -3.37 -18.25 27.97
N GLY A 333 -2.37 -17.39 27.79
CA GLY A 333 -1.00 -17.78 27.51
C GLY A 333 -0.36 -18.61 28.63
N ILE A 334 -0.55 -18.20 29.88
CA ILE A 334 -0.07 -18.93 31.05
C ILE A 334 -0.74 -20.31 31.15
N ILE A 335 -2.06 -20.38 30.96
CA ILE A 335 -2.81 -21.63 30.97
C ILE A 335 -2.31 -22.57 29.86
N GLY A 336 -2.14 -22.05 28.64
CA GLY A 336 -1.60 -22.80 27.51
C GLY A 336 -0.19 -23.35 27.78
N GLY A 337 0.70 -22.52 28.34
CA GLY A 337 2.05 -22.93 28.73
C GLY A 337 2.06 -24.06 29.77
N ILE A 338 1.21 -23.96 30.79
CA ILE A 338 1.05 -25.00 31.82
C ILE A 338 0.55 -26.31 31.20
N LEU A 339 -0.42 -26.26 30.29
CA LEU A 339 -0.95 -27.44 29.61
C LEU A 339 0.11 -28.13 28.74
N ILE A 340 0.90 -27.37 27.99
CA ILE A 340 2.01 -27.89 27.18
C ILE A 340 3.08 -28.55 28.07
N MET A 341 3.49 -27.89 29.16
CA MET A 341 4.46 -28.44 30.11
C MET A 341 3.96 -29.73 30.76
N ASN A 342 2.69 -29.78 31.18
CA ASN A 342 2.09 -30.99 31.76
C ASN A 342 1.97 -32.14 30.75
N ARG A 343 1.76 -31.84 29.46
CA ARG A 343 1.73 -32.85 28.40
C ARG A 343 3.13 -33.41 28.13
N ARG A 344 4.14 -32.55 28.04
CA ARG A 344 5.55 -32.97 27.87
C ARG A 344 6.01 -33.84 29.04
N ARG A 345 5.61 -33.50 30.28
CA ARG A 345 5.91 -34.29 31.48
C ARG A 345 5.30 -35.69 31.44
N ARG A 346 4.05 -35.82 30.97
CA ARG A 346 3.37 -37.12 30.78
C ARG A 346 3.99 -37.97 29.68
N TRP A 347 4.57 -37.34 28.66
CA TRP A 347 5.25 -38.04 27.57
C TRP A 347 6.62 -38.56 27.99
N LEU A 348 7.33 -37.81 28.84
CA LEU A 348 8.65 -38.23 29.37
C LEU A 348 8.55 -39.26 30.51
N SER A 349 7.38 -39.44 31.10
CA SER A 349 7.13 -40.44 32.16
C SER A 349 6.60 -41.77 31.63
N ARG A 350 6.43 -41.91 30.32
CA ARG A 350 6.15 -43.16 29.62
C ARG A 350 7.40 -43.55 28.84
#